data_AF-A0A2X2M5D5-F1
#
_entry.id   AF-A0A2X2M5D5-F1
#
_cell.length_a   1.000
_cell.length_b   1.000
_cell.length_c   1.000
_cell.angle_alpha   90.00
_cell.angle_beta   90.00
_cell.angle_gamma   90.00
#
_symmetry.space_group_name_H-M   'P 1'
#
loop_
_entity.id
_entity.type
_entity.pdbx_description
1 polymer ?
#
loop_
_entity_poly.entity_id
_entity_poly.type
_entity_poly.pdbx_seq_one_letter_code
_entity_poly.pdbx_strand_id
1 'polypeptide(L)' 'MIPKKMTKKERQKTIDNIEKEMKQAAKDLDFEKATELRDMLFELKAEG' A
#
# COMPACT_ATOMS: atom_id res chain seq x y z
N MET A 1 -15.44 -16.06 15.40
CA MET A 1 -15.18 -15.63 14.01
C MET A 1 -13.68 -15.71 13.78
N ILE A 2 -13.21 -16.55 12.84
CA ILE A 2 -11.78 -16.67 12.53
C ILE A 2 -11.35 -15.41 11.76
N PRO A 3 -10.28 -14.69 12.15
CA PRO A 3 -9.83 -13.52 11.39
C PRO A 3 -9.46 -13.98 9.99
N LYS A 4 -10.23 -13.53 9.00
CA LYS A 4 -10.01 -13.87 7.60
C LYS A 4 -8.74 -13.14 7.20
N LYS A 5 -7.59 -13.84 7.22
CA LYS A 5 -6.37 -13.37 6.55
C LYS A 5 -6.79 -12.86 5.18
N MET A 6 -6.38 -11.63 4.83
CA MET A 6 -6.73 -11.02 3.55
C MET A 6 -6.49 -12.03 2.43
N THR A 7 -7.48 -12.22 1.56
CA THR A 7 -7.30 -13.06 0.39
C THR A 7 -6.22 -12.44 -0.52
N LYS A 8 -5.54 -13.26 -1.32
CA LYS A 8 -4.53 -12.77 -2.28
C LYS A 8 -5.07 -11.61 -3.15
N LYS A 9 -6.36 -11.68 -3.52
CA LYS A 9 -7.04 -10.64 -4.32
C LYS A 9 -7.24 -9.34 -3.55
N GLU A 10 -7.66 -9.42 -2.29
CA GLU A 10 -7.82 -8.23 -1.43
C GLU A 10 -6.47 -7.58 -1.17
N ARG A 11 -5.42 -8.38 -0.93
CA ARG A 11 -4.07 -7.87 -0.76
C ARG A 11 -3.56 -7.13 -2.00
N GLN A 12 -3.73 -7.72 -3.18
CA GLN A 12 -3.34 -7.07 -4.43
C GLN A 12 -4.08 -5.73 -4.61
N LYS A 13 -5.38 -5.70 -4.32
CA LYS A 13 -6.18 -4.47 -4.40
C LYS A 13 -5.64 -3.38 -3.45
N THR A 14 -5.23 -3.75 -2.24
CA THR A 14 -4.63 -2.81 -1.29
C THR A 14 -3.28 -2.28 -1.78
N ILE A 15 -2.42 -3.16 -2.30
CA ILE A 15 -1.13 -2.78 -2.92
C ILE A 15 -1.36 -1.78 -4.07
N ASP A 16 -2.29 -2.08 -4.98
CA ASP A 16 -2.60 -1.22 -6.12
C ASP A 16 -3.10 0.17 -5.70
N ASN A 17 -3.93 0.22 -4.64
CA ASN A 17 -4.43 1.47 -4.08
C ASN A 17 -3.30 2.31 -3.46
N ILE A 18 -2.42 1.69 -2.66
CA ILE A 18 -1.28 2.38 -2.03
C ILE A 18 -0.32 2.91 -3.10
N GLU A 19 -0.04 2.13 -4.15
CA GLU A 19 0.80 2.59 -5.26
C GLU A 19 0.18 3.80 -5.99
N LYS A 20 -1.15 3.82 -6.15
CA LYS A 20 -1.86 4.95 -6.75
C LYS A 20 -1.77 6.20 -5.88
N GLU A 21 -2.00 6.07 -4.57
CA GLU A 21 -1.93 7.17 -3.63
C GLU A 21 -0.51 7.72 -3.49
N MET A 22 0.51 6.85 -3.48
CA MET A 22 1.92 7.23 -3.43
C MET A 22 2.31 8.06 -4.65
N LYS A 23 1.88 7.63 -5.85
CA LYS A 23 2.12 8.37 -7.09
C LYS A 23 1.40 9.72 -7.10
N GLN A 24 0.21 9.79 -6.50
CA GLN A 24 -0.53 11.05 -6.38
C GLN A 24 0.19 12.01 -5.43
N ALA A 25 0.58 11.55 -4.24
CA ALA A 25 1.35 12.33 -3.28
C ALA A 25 2.66 12.87 -3.89
N ALA A 26 3.38 12.03 -4.63
CA ALA A 26 4.60 12.46 -5.34
C ALA A 26 4.33 13.54 -6.42
N LYS A 27 3.19 13.48 -7.13
CA LYS A 27 2.79 14.51 -8.09
C LYS A 27 2.41 15.83 -7.41
N ASP A 28 1.81 15.73 -6.23
CA ASP A 28 1.41 16.87 -5.41
C ASP A 28 2.60 17.45 -4.60
N LEU A 29 3.81 16.93 -4.81
CA LEU A 29 5.06 17.28 -4.11
C LEU A 29 5.02 16.98 -2.60
N ASP A 30 4.10 16.12 -2.17
CA ASP A 30 3.98 15.61 -0.80
C ASP A 30 4.87 14.38 -0.63
N PHE A 31 6.18 14.63 -0.48
CA PHE A 31 7.17 13.57 -0.39
C PHE A 31 7.15 12.81 0.94
N GLU A 32 6.69 13.45 2.01
CA GLU A 32 6.53 12.81 3.33
C GLU A 32 5.50 11.69 3.21
N LYS A 33 4.30 12.01 2.70
CA LYS A 33 3.25 11.03 2.45
C LYS A 33 3.67 9.96 1.43
N ALA A 34 4.38 10.34 0.37
CA ALA A 34 4.88 9.37 -0.61
C ALA A 34 5.89 8.39 0.03
N THR A 35 6.69 8.86 1.00
CA THR A 35 7.65 8.04 1.74
C THR A 35 6.94 7.06 2.67
N GLU A 36 5.95 7.52 3.44
CA GLU A 36 5.15 6.65 4.32
C GLU A 36 4.43 5.54 3.53
N LEU A 37 3.81 5.91 2.40
CA LEU A 37 3.10 4.96 1.55
C LEU A 37 4.05 3.93 0.92
N ARG A 38 5.27 4.35 0.57
CA ARG A 38 6.32 3.45 0.08
C ARG A 38 6.71 2.42 1.13
N ASP A 39 6.90 2.85 2.38
CA ASP A 39 7.32 1.96 3.46
C ASP A 39 6.22 0.95 3.79
N MET A 40 4.96 1.40 3.86
CA MET A 40 3.78 0.53 4.00
C MET A 40 3.66 -0.47 2.84
N LEU A 41 3.95 -0.05 1.61
CA LEU A 41 3.94 -0.92 0.43
C LEU A 41 5.00 -2.04 0.53
N PHE A 42 6.18 -1.74 1.08
CA PHE A 42 7.23 -2.73 1.27
C PHE A 42 6.87 -3.76 2.34
N GLU A 43 6.33 -3.32 3.48
CA GLU A 43 5.82 -4.21 4.52
C GLU A 43 4.72 -5.14 3.97
N LEU A 44 3.74 -4.57 3.27
CA LEU A 44 2.67 -5.32 2.61
C LEU A 44 3.13 -6.20 1.45
N LYS A 45 4.36 -6.08 0.95
CA LYS A 45 4.94 -7.04 0.00
C LYS A 45 5.77 -8.12 0.71
N ALA A 46 6.39 -7.78 1.84
CA ALA A 46 7.21 -8.70 2.64
C ALA A 46 6.36 -9.74 3.42
N GLU A 47 5.15 -9.40 3.87
CA GLU A 47 4.29 -10.30 4.66
C GLU A 47 3.61 -11.42 3.83
N GLY A 48 4.07 -11.74 2.62
CA GLY A 48 3.29 -12.42 1.57
C GLY A 48 3.83 -13.69 1.00
#